data_AF-A0A4V3JXU6-F1
#
_entry.id   AF-A0A4V3JXU6-F1
#
_cell.length_a   1.000
_cell.length_b   1.000
_cell.length_c   1.000
_cell.angle_alpha   90.00
_cell.angle_beta   90.00
_cell.angle_gamma   90.00
#
_symmetry.space_group_name_H-M   'P 1'
#
loop_
_entity.id
_entity.type
_entity.pdbx_description
1 polymer ?
#
loop_
_entity_poly.entity_id
_entity_poly.type
_entity_poly.pdbx_seq_one_letter_code
_entity_poly.pdbx_strand_id
1 'polypeptide(L)'
;MSYQTLDTLPANTTIQFIGNYPNRTGLRIRKFNIETEPNSKSKLKRSEEKSLLLEFNGSVLSKVEVSVIEEDVQIEQKSKTIILDNTPLDEVLNDMEILFSGIEGSSKINLSDLKNEDIKPERNNFKKDFYIKFLLDFHSQISSILALQKNQGIKGQKNMMKQLNQSLRY
;
A
#
# COMPACT_ATOMS: atom_id res chain seq x y z
N MET A 1 9.98 -5.53 -21.84
CA MET A 1 9.82 -5.44 -20.37
C MET A 1 8.77 -6.46 -19.99
N SER A 2 9.16 -7.66 -19.54
CA SER A 2 8.17 -8.58 -18.99
C SER A 2 7.69 -7.99 -17.66
N TYR A 3 6.48 -7.45 -17.62
CA TYR A 3 5.79 -7.02 -16.38
C TYR A 3 5.54 -8.18 -15.39
N GLN A 4 6.22 -9.32 -15.58
CA GLN A 4 6.08 -10.54 -14.79
C GLN A 4 6.76 -10.39 -13.42
N THR A 5 7.85 -9.63 -13.30
CA THR A 5 8.57 -9.41 -12.04
C THR A 5 8.97 -7.94 -11.87
N LEU A 6 8.82 -7.42 -10.64
CA LEU A 6 9.37 -6.12 -10.26
C LEU A 6 10.76 -6.38 -9.66
N ASP A 7 11.81 -5.97 -10.36
CA ASP A 7 13.18 -6.37 -9.99
C ASP A 7 13.80 -5.46 -8.92
N THR A 8 13.26 -4.25 -8.72
CA THR A 8 13.66 -3.34 -7.63
C THR A 8 12.46 -2.67 -6.99
N LEU A 9 12.48 -2.69 -5.67
CA LEU A 9 11.49 -2.06 -4.80
C LEU A 9 12.23 -1.16 -3.79
N PRO A 10 11.58 -0.09 -3.29
CA PRO A 10 12.07 0.66 -2.14
C PRO A 10 12.30 -0.25 -0.94
N ALA A 11 13.18 0.17 -0.03
CA ALA A 11 13.44 -0.57 1.20
C ALA A 11 12.13 -0.82 1.97
N ASN A 12 12.04 -2.00 2.59
CA ASN A 12 10.90 -2.43 3.39
C ASN A 12 9.54 -2.35 2.66
N THR A 13 9.53 -2.48 1.33
CA THR A 13 8.33 -2.44 0.51
C THR A 13 8.18 -3.73 -0.27
N THR A 14 6.97 -4.29 -0.29
CA THR A 14 6.64 -5.45 -1.13
C THR A 14 5.46 -5.12 -2.02
N ILE A 15 5.43 -5.75 -3.20
CA ILE A 15 4.33 -5.66 -4.13
C ILE A 15 3.87 -7.06 -4.48
N GLN A 16 2.56 -7.26 -4.46
CA GLN A 16 1.90 -8.49 -4.84
C GLN A 16 0.81 -8.17 -5.87
N PHE A 17 0.86 -8.80 -7.03
CA PHE A 17 -0.26 -8.75 -7.97
C PHE A 17 -1.37 -9.69 -7.50
N ILE A 18 -2.62 -9.26 -7.65
CA ILE A 18 -3.80 -10.10 -7.40
C ILE A 18 -4.19 -10.77 -8.71
N GLY A 19 -4.28 -12.10 -8.68
CA GLY A 19 -4.46 -12.92 -9.87
C GLY A 19 -3.16 -13.20 -10.63
N ASN A 20 -3.28 -14.00 -11.69
CA ASN A 20 -2.18 -14.42 -12.53
C ASN A 20 -2.24 -13.70 -13.88
N TYR A 21 -1.08 -13.43 -14.47
CA TYR A 21 -1.04 -12.91 -15.84
C TYR A 21 -1.71 -13.90 -16.81
N PRO A 22 -2.55 -13.45 -17.77
CA PRO A 22 -2.89 -12.05 -18.08
C PRO A 22 -4.05 -11.46 -17.24
N ASN A 23 -4.76 -12.28 -16.49
CA ASN A 23 -5.98 -11.92 -15.74
C ASN A 23 -5.68 -11.33 -14.35
N ARG A 24 -4.74 -10.40 -14.25
CA ARG A 24 -4.48 -9.69 -13.00
C ARG A 24 -5.64 -8.74 -12.72
N THR A 25 -6.24 -8.85 -11.55
CA THR A 25 -7.37 -8.03 -11.12
C THR A 25 -6.96 -6.95 -10.13
N GLY A 26 -5.70 -6.92 -9.68
CA GLY A 26 -5.30 -5.94 -8.69
C GLY A 26 -3.82 -5.94 -8.31
N LEU A 27 -3.52 -5.06 -7.37
CA LEU A 27 -2.19 -4.83 -6.82
C LEU A 27 -2.31 -4.57 -5.31
N ARG A 28 -1.55 -5.31 -4.50
CA ARG A 28 -1.33 -5.01 -3.10
C ARG A 28 0.10 -4.53 -2.89
N ILE A 29 0.24 -3.40 -2.23
CA ILE A 29 1.52 -2.82 -1.83
C ILE A 29 1.57 -2.88 -0.31
N ARG A 30 2.68 -3.36 0.26
CA ARG A 30 2.91 -3.36 1.71
C ARG A 30 4.19 -2.61 2.03
N LYS A 31 4.16 -1.83 3.10
CA LYS A 31 5.28 -1.09 3.66
C LYS A 31 5.46 -1.53 5.10
N PHE A 32 6.68 -1.87 5.47
CA PHE A 32 7.03 -2.30 6.81
C PHE A 32 7.88 -1.23 7.48
N ASN A 33 7.54 -0.92 8.73
CA ASN A 33 8.39 -0.19 9.63
C ASN A 33 8.71 -1.09 10.82
N ILE A 34 9.98 -1.27 11.12
CA ILE A 34 10.45 -2.17 12.16
C ILE A 34 11.36 -1.36 13.09
N GLU A 35 10.96 -1.26 14.34
CA GLU A 35 11.76 -0.68 15.41
C GLU A 35 12.42 -1.79 16.21
N THR A 36 13.75 -1.74 16.30
CA THR A 36 14.55 -2.67 17.11
C THR A 36 14.95 -2.02 18.42
N GLU A 37 15.28 -2.83 19.43
CA GLU A 37 15.80 -2.34 20.70
C GLU A 37 17.07 -1.49 20.53
N PRO A 38 17.26 -0.41 21.32
CA PRO A 38 18.47 0.43 21.27
C PRO A 38 19.75 -0.38 21.48
N ASN A 39 19.67 -1.43 22.29
CA ASN A 39 20.82 -2.24 22.71
C ASN A 39 20.95 -3.55 21.90
N SER A 40 20.04 -3.84 20.97
CA SER A 40 20.08 -5.08 20.19
C SER A 40 19.31 -4.98 18.88
N LYS A 41 20.03 -4.95 17.76
CA LYS A 41 19.45 -4.97 16.41
C LYS A 41 18.67 -6.26 16.07
N SER A 42 18.82 -7.32 16.87
CA SER A 42 18.11 -8.58 16.67
C SER A 42 16.83 -8.69 17.49
N LYS A 43 16.60 -7.80 18.47
CA LYS A 43 15.36 -7.78 19.26
C LYS A 43 14.40 -6.76 18.68
N LEU A 44 13.27 -7.25 18.20
CA LEU A 44 12.20 -6.43 17.63
C LEU A 44 11.38 -5.86 18.78
N LYS A 45 11.19 -4.55 18.78
CA LYS A 45 10.40 -3.83 19.78
C LYS A 45 8.98 -3.61 19.26
N ARG A 46 8.87 -2.98 18.10
CA ARG A 46 7.59 -2.66 17.45
C ARG A 46 7.68 -2.93 15.95
N SER A 47 6.60 -3.42 15.37
CA SER A 47 6.43 -3.45 13.92
C SER A 47 5.12 -2.79 13.52
N GLU A 48 5.16 -2.10 12.37
CA GLU A 48 4.00 -1.54 11.70
C GLU A 48 4.02 -2.01 10.24
N GLU A 49 2.93 -2.63 9.81
CA GLU A 49 2.66 -2.93 8.40
C GLU A 49 1.53 -2.03 7.92
N LYS A 50 1.81 -1.20 6.93
CA LYS A 50 0.79 -0.47 6.17
C LYS A 50 0.64 -1.11 4.82
N SER A 51 -0.59 -1.34 4.38
CA SER A 51 -0.86 -1.93 3.07
C SER A 51 -2.03 -1.24 2.36
N LEU A 52 -1.91 -1.20 1.04
CA LEU A 52 -2.92 -0.71 0.12
C LEU A 52 -3.16 -1.78 -0.94
N LEU A 53 -4.40 -2.25 -1.04
CA LEU A 53 -4.89 -3.10 -2.12
C LEU A 53 -5.77 -2.25 -3.04
N LEU A 54 -5.47 -2.32 -4.33
CA LEU A 54 -6.24 -1.74 -5.41
C LEU A 54 -6.73 -2.88 -6.31
N GLU A 55 -8.04 -3.06 -6.43
CA GLU A 55 -8.65 -4.02 -7.35
C GLU A 55 -9.37 -3.29 -8.48
N PHE A 56 -9.23 -3.80 -9.70
CA PHE A 56 -9.74 -3.22 -10.92
C PHE A 56 -10.71 -4.19 -11.61
N ASN A 57 -11.79 -3.64 -12.14
CA ASN A 57 -12.65 -4.32 -13.11
C ASN A 57 -12.29 -3.79 -14.50
N GLY A 58 -11.52 -4.59 -15.26
CA GLY A 58 -10.87 -4.12 -16.48
C GLY A 58 -9.86 -3.02 -16.17
N SER A 59 -10.10 -1.80 -16.69
CA SER A 59 -9.26 -0.62 -16.44
C SER A 59 -9.78 0.30 -15.34
N VAL A 60 -10.94 -0.01 -14.73
CA VAL A 60 -11.61 0.86 -13.78
C VAL A 60 -11.32 0.38 -12.35
N LEU A 61 -10.92 1.29 -11.48
CA LEU A 61 -10.74 0.99 -10.05
C LEU A 61 -12.09 0.62 -9.44
N SER A 62 -12.17 -0.59 -8.91
CA SER A 62 -13.41 -1.19 -8.41
C SER A 62 -13.44 -1.31 -6.90
N LYS A 63 -12.28 -1.43 -6.24
CA LYS A 63 -12.20 -1.55 -4.80
C LYS A 63 -10.85 -1.08 -4.29
N VAL A 64 -10.88 -0.43 -3.14
CA VAL A 64 -9.70 -0.04 -2.37
C VAL A 64 -9.81 -0.67 -0.98
N GLU A 65 -8.72 -1.30 -0.54
CA GLU A 65 -8.60 -1.77 0.84
C GLU A 65 -7.32 -1.20 1.43
N VAL A 66 -7.46 -0.49 2.54
CA VAL A 66 -6.35 0.00 3.36
C VAL A 66 -6.26 -0.88 4.59
N SER A 67 -5.07 -1.34 4.95
CA SER A 67 -4.86 -2.07 6.21
C SER A 67 -3.62 -1.55 6.93
N VAL A 68 -3.77 -1.31 8.22
CA VAL A 68 -2.70 -0.95 9.14
C VAL A 68 -2.67 -1.99 10.24
N ILE A 69 -1.54 -2.68 10.38
CA ILE A 69 -1.30 -3.65 11.44
C ILE A 69 -0.16 -3.09 12.28
N GLU A 70 -0.39 -2.94 13.57
CA GLU A 70 0.64 -2.53 14.52
C GLU A 70 0.83 -3.64 15.56
N GLU A 71 2.07 -3.94 15.87
CA GLU A 71 2.44 -4.96 16.84
C GLU A 71 3.54 -4.42 17.75
N ASP A 72 3.26 -4.37 19.04
CA ASP A 72 4.25 -4.13 20.10
C ASP A 72 4.58 -5.46 20.75
N VAL A 73 5.81 -5.92 20.52
CA VAL A 73 6.28 -7.23 20.97
C VAL A 73 6.57 -7.24 22.47
N GLN A 74 6.87 -6.08 23.08
CA GLN A 74 7.23 -6.02 24.50
C GLN A 74 6.02 -6.26 25.40
N ILE A 75 4.85 -5.79 24.96
CA ILE A 75 3.58 -5.91 25.70
C ILE A 75 2.61 -6.89 25.04
N GLU A 76 3.08 -7.65 24.04
CA GLU A 76 2.30 -8.63 23.28
C GLU A 76 0.98 -8.05 22.71
N GLN A 77 1.02 -6.77 22.32
CA GLN A 77 -0.15 -6.07 21.81
C GLN A 77 -0.14 -6.02 20.30
N LYS A 78 -1.23 -6.49 19.70
CA LYS A 78 -1.45 -6.40 18.26
C LYS A 78 -2.78 -5.71 17.98
N SER A 79 -2.75 -4.73 17.08
CA SER A 79 -3.94 -4.09 16.55
C SER A 79 -3.93 -4.16 15.03
N LYS A 80 -5.13 -4.20 14.45
CA LYS A 80 -5.34 -4.21 13.01
C LYS A 80 -6.55 -3.36 12.68
N THR A 81 -6.32 -2.37 11.83
CA THR A 81 -7.34 -1.52 11.24
C THR A 81 -7.43 -1.83 9.75
N ILE A 82 -8.64 -2.05 9.24
CA ILE A 82 -8.91 -2.25 7.82
C ILE A 82 -9.98 -1.23 7.40
N ILE A 83 -9.77 -0.54 6.29
CA ILE A 83 -10.79 0.28 5.65
C ILE A 83 -11.10 -0.37 4.31
N LEU A 84 -12.37 -0.63 4.07
CA LEU A 84 -12.88 -1.17 2.83
C LEU A 84 -13.69 -0.09 2.12
N ASP A 85 -13.33 0.18 0.87
CA ASP A 85 -14.02 1.11 -0.01
C ASP A 85 -14.35 0.36 -1.31
N ASN A 86 -15.62 -0.04 -1.45
CA ASN A 86 -16.11 -0.82 -2.59
C ASN A 86 -16.60 0.06 -3.74
N THR A 87 -16.72 1.37 -3.53
CA THR A 87 -17.16 2.32 -4.56
C THR A 87 -16.26 3.56 -4.59
N PRO A 88 -14.94 3.40 -4.78
CA PRO A 88 -13.96 4.49 -4.60
C PRO A 88 -14.11 5.65 -5.61
N LEU A 89 -14.90 5.46 -6.67
CA LEU A 89 -15.18 6.45 -7.70
C LEU A 89 -16.59 7.07 -7.56
N ASP A 90 -17.41 6.57 -6.64
CA ASP A 90 -18.74 7.12 -6.36
C ASP A 90 -18.64 8.12 -5.20
N GLU A 91 -18.74 9.42 -5.52
CA GLU A 91 -18.64 10.48 -4.51
C GLU A 91 -19.89 10.60 -3.62
N VAL A 92 -21.00 9.96 -4.02
CA VAL A 92 -22.30 10.07 -3.36
C VAL A 92 -22.47 8.93 -2.35
N LEU A 93 -22.03 7.73 -2.70
CA LEU A 93 -22.06 6.57 -1.81
C LEU A 93 -21.04 6.74 -0.68
N ASN A 94 -21.50 6.57 0.56
CA ASN A 94 -20.67 6.58 1.76
C ASN A 94 -20.68 5.18 2.39
N ASP A 95 -20.40 4.18 1.56
CA ASP A 95 -20.43 2.75 1.90
C ASP A 95 -19.10 2.23 2.45
N MET A 96 -18.14 3.12 2.70
CA MET A 96 -16.87 2.77 3.34
C MET A 96 -17.08 2.14 4.72
N GLU A 97 -16.37 1.06 4.98
CA GLU A 97 -16.40 0.34 6.24
C GLU A 97 -15.03 0.39 6.92
N ILE A 98 -15.01 0.71 8.20
CA ILE A 98 -13.79 0.75 9.02
C ILE A 98 -13.90 -0.36 10.06
N LEU A 99 -13.00 -1.32 9.98
CA LEU A 99 -12.91 -2.48 10.85
C LEU A 99 -11.69 -2.32 11.76
N PHE A 100 -11.90 -2.37 13.06
CA PHE A 100 -10.83 -2.39 14.04
C PHE A 100 -10.81 -3.73 14.75
N SER A 101 -9.62 -4.23 15.04
CA SER A 101 -9.41 -5.44 15.83
C SER A 101 -8.18 -5.27 16.71
N GLY A 102 -8.28 -5.65 17.96
CA GLY A 102 -7.19 -5.59 18.93
C GLY A 102 -7.47 -6.46 20.15
N ILE A 103 -6.73 -6.23 21.25
CA ILE A 103 -6.88 -7.00 22.50
C ILE A 103 -8.30 -6.91 23.06
N GLU A 104 -8.94 -5.74 22.97
CA GLU A 104 -10.28 -5.49 23.52
C GLU A 104 -11.41 -6.05 22.65
N GLY A 105 -11.08 -6.66 21.50
CA GLY A 105 -12.05 -7.25 20.56
C GLY A 105 -12.03 -6.57 19.20
N SER A 106 -13.14 -6.75 18.46
CA SER A 106 -13.32 -6.18 17.12
C SER A 106 -14.52 -5.25 17.07
N SER A 107 -14.37 -4.11 16.41
CA SER A 107 -15.45 -3.16 16.15
C SER A 107 -15.54 -2.83 14.66
N LYS A 108 -16.74 -2.46 14.22
CA LYS A 108 -17.02 -2.02 12.86
C LYS A 108 -17.74 -0.67 12.93
N ILE A 109 -17.28 0.27 12.12
CA ILE A 109 -17.87 1.59 11.95
C ILE A 109 -18.12 1.79 10.46
N ASN A 110 -19.36 2.04 10.07
CA ASN A 110 -19.63 2.46 8.70
C ASN A 110 -19.46 3.96 8.60
N LEU A 111 -18.95 4.44 7.46
CA LEU A 111 -18.75 5.87 7.25
C LEU A 111 -20.08 6.66 7.26
N SER A 112 -21.18 6.00 6.89
CA SER A 112 -22.54 6.51 7.02
C SER A 112 -22.91 6.89 8.45
N ASP A 113 -22.34 6.20 9.44
CA ASP A 113 -22.68 6.34 10.87
C ASP A 113 -21.95 7.54 11.50
N LEU A 114 -20.90 8.04 10.85
CA LEU A 114 -20.17 9.24 11.29
C LEU A 114 -20.96 10.50 10.98
N LYS A 115 -20.99 11.43 11.94
CA LYS A 115 -21.66 12.72 11.78
C LYS A 115 -20.91 13.59 10.77
N ASN A 116 -21.66 14.38 10.01
CA ASN A 116 -21.09 15.31 9.04
C ASN A 116 -21.82 16.66 9.05
N GLU A 117 -21.96 17.23 10.24
CA GLU A 117 -22.54 18.56 10.45
C GLU A 117 -21.44 19.64 10.34
N ASP A 118 -21.80 20.89 10.02
CA ASP A 118 -20.83 21.99 9.87
C ASP A 118 -19.95 22.20 11.12
N ILE A 119 -20.48 21.91 12.30
CA ILE A 119 -19.79 22.06 13.59
C ILE A 119 -18.99 20.80 13.95
N LYS A 120 -19.42 19.62 13.47
CA LYS A 120 -18.78 18.33 13.75
C LYS A 120 -18.67 17.48 12.49
N PRO A 121 -17.76 17.83 11.56
CA PRO A 121 -17.63 17.16 10.27
C PRO A 121 -16.75 15.91 10.40
N GLU A 122 -17.13 14.95 11.26
CA GLU A 122 -16.33 13.75 11.57
C GLU A 122 -15.99 12.95 10.31
N ARG A 123 -16.95 12.80 9.40
CA ARG A 123 -16.75 12.10 8.12
C ARG A 123 -15.72 12.81 7.25
N ASN A 124 -15.86 14.12 7.06
CA ASN A 124 -14.92 14.88 6.24
C ASN A 124 -13.52 14.90 6.87
N ASN A 125 -13.43 15.02 8.20
CA ASN A 125 -12.17 14.96 8.93
C ASN A 125 -11.51 13.59 8.77
N PHE A 126 -12.25 12.49 8.91
CA PHE A 126 -11.71 11.16 8.66
C PHE A 126 -11.17 11.01 7.23
N LYS A 127 -11.95 11.40 6.22
CA LYS A 127 -11.52 11.34 4.81
C LYS A 127 -10.25 12.17 4.60
N LYS A 128 -10.24 13.42 5.07
CA LYS A 128 -9.14 14.37 4.84
C LYS A 128 -7.89 14.04 5.64
N ASP A 129 -8.04 13.74 6.93
CA ASP A 129 -6.91 13.61 7.83
C ASP A 129 -6.27 12.23 7.85
N PHE A 130 -7.02 11.21 7.49
CA PHE A 130 -6.52 9.85 7.43
C PHE A 130 -6.53 9.30 6.00
N TYR A 131 -7.72 9.09 5.41
CA TYR A 131 -7.85 8.29 4.19
C TYR A 131 -7.09 8.88 3.00
N ILE A 132 -7.29 10.16 2.70
CA ILE A 132 -6.63 10.85 1.58
C ILE A 132 -5.12 10.91 1.82
N LYS A 133 -4.67 11.22 3.05
CA LYS A 133 -3.23 11.25 3.36
C LYS A 133 -2.60 9.87 3.18
N PHE A 134 -3.30 8.80 3.55
CA PHE A 134 -2.85 7.43 3.36
C PHE A 134 -2.71 7.09 1.87
N LEU A 135 -3.71 7.42 1.06
CA LEU A 135 -3.66 7.22 -0.40
C LEU A 135 -2.52 8.02 -1.04
N LEU A 136 -2.29 9.26 -0.60
CA LEU A 136 -1.20 10.10 -1.10
C LEU A 136 0.20 9.54 -0.75
N ASP A 137 0.40 9.00 0.46
CA ASP A 137 1.67 8.34 0.82
C ASP A 137 1.94 7.15 -0.13
N PHE A 138 0.94 6.29 -0.34
CA PHE A 138 1.09 5.16 -1.26
C PHE A 138 1.22 5.58 -2.72
N HIS A 139 0.56 6.65 -3.16
CA HIS A 139 0.75 7.21 -4.49
C HIS A 139 2.20 7.66 -4.72
N SER A 140 2.81 8.32 -3.73
CA SER A 140 4.22 8.68 -3.76
C SER A 140 5.13 7.45 -3.84
N GLN A 141 4.81 6.37 -3.11
CA GLN A 141 5.54 5.10 -3.18
C GLN A 141 5.44 4.44 -4.56
N ILE A 142 4.23 4.36 -5.12
CA ILE A 142 4.00 3.82 -6.47
C ILE A 142 4.81 4.61 -7.49
N SER A 143 4.77 5.94 -7.41
CA SER A 143 5.55 6.82 -8.29
C SER A 143 7.05 6.55 -8.19
N SER A 144 7.56 6.35 -6.97
CA SER A 144 8.96 6.00 -6.72
C SER A 144 9.34 4.64 -7.31
N ILE A 145 8.46 3.64 -7.18
CA ILE A 145 8.63 2.32 -7.78
C ILE A 145 8.67 2.43 -9.31
N LEU A 146 7.73 3.16 -9.92
CA LEU A 146 7.71 3.39 -11.38
C LEU A 146 8.99 4.07 -11.87
N ALA A 147 9.51 5.04 -11.12
CA ALA A 147 10.77 5.70 -11.45
C ALA A 147 11.98 4.74 -11.39
N LEU A 148 12.04 3.87 -10.37
CA LEU A 148 13.08 2.84 -10.25
C LEU A 148 13.03 1.85 -11.42
N GLN A 149 11.84 1.41 -11.80
CA GLN A 149 11.64 0.50 -12.93
C GLN A 149 12.07 1.13 -14.27
N LYS A 150 11.75 2.40 -14.51
CA LYS A 150 12.21 3.14 -15.70
C LYS A 150 13.74 3.26 -15.73
N ASN A 151 14.35 3.60 -14.60
CA ASN A 151 15.81 3.74 -14.48
C ASN A 151 16.54 2.41 -14.73
N GLN A 152 15.96 1.29 -14.29
CA GLN A 152 16.50 -0.04 -14.62
C GLN A 152 16.40 -0.36 -16.10
N GLY A 153 15.25 -0.08 -16.74
CA GLY A 153 15.11 -0.24 -18.19
C GLY A 153 16.18 0.52 -18.97
N ILE A 154 16.48 1.76 -18.55
CA ILE A 154 17.53 2.61 -19.15
C ILE A 154 18.93 2.03 -18.91
N LYS A 155 19.22 1.55 -17.68
CA LYS A 155 20.51 0.90 -17.37
C LYS A 155 20.72 -0.40 -18.15
N GLY A 156 19.67 -1.22 -18.26
CA GLY A 156 19.67 -2.46 -19.04
C GLY A 156 19.94 -2.19 -20.52
N GLN A 157 19.26 -1.20 -21.11
CA GLN A 157 19.52 -0.76 -22.49
C GLN A 157 20.96 -0.25 -22.68
N LYS A 158 21.49 0.55 -21.75
CA LYS A 158 22.89 1.02 -21.82
C LYS A 158 23.90 -0.12 -21.72
N ASN A 159 23.67 -1.09 -20.84
CA ASN A 159 24.55 -2.26 -20.71
C ASN A 159 24.49 -3.16 -21.94
N MET A 160 23.29 -3.39 -22.49
CA MET A 160 23.10 -4.15 -23.72
C MET A 160 23.78 -3.47 -24.91
N MET A 161 23.63 -2.14 -25.05
CA MET A 161 24.31 -1.38 -26.10
C MET A 161 25.84 -1.41 -25.95
N LYS A 162 26.35 -1.35 -24.72
CA LYS A 162 27.78 -1.48 -24.43
C LYS A 162 28.31 -2.86 -24.82
N GLN A 163 27.59 -3.93 -24.49
CA GLN A 163 27.93 -5.31 -24.89
C GLN A 163 27.89 -5.48 -26.41
N LEU A 164 26.86 -4.94 -27.08
CA LEU A 164 26.73 -4.99 -28.54
C LEU A 164 27.88 -4.26 -29.24
N ASN A 165 28.23 -3.06 -28.76
CA ASN A 165 29.40 -2.31 -29.25
C ASN A 165 30.73 -3.01 -28.98
N GLN A 166 30.84 -3.83 -27.92
CA GLN A 166 32.03 -4.64 -27.64
C GLN A 166 32.10 -5.88 -28.56
N SER A 167 30.96 -6.50 -28.87
CA SER A 167 30.91 -7.65 -29.78
C SER A 167 31.19 -7.30 -31.24
N LEU A 168 30.90 -6.05 -31.64
CA LEU A 168 31.13 -5.54 -33.00
C LEU A 168 32.56 -5.01 -33.22
N ARG A 169 33.46 -5.13 -32.23
CA ARG A 169 34.87 -4.71 -32.33
C ARG A 169 35.81 -5.80 -32.89
N TYR A 170 35.29 -6.75 -33.64
CA TYR A 170 36.08 -7.74 -34.40
C TYR A 170 35.97 -7.46 -35.90
#